data_AF-A0A9E1B042-F1
#
_entry.id   AF-A0A9E1B042-F1
#
_cell.length_a   1.000
_cell.length_b   1.000
_cell.length_c   1.000
_cell.angle_alpha   90.00
_cell.angle_beta   90.00
_cell.angle_gamma   90.00
#
_symmetry.space_group_name_H-M   'P 1'
#
loop_
_entity.id
_entity.type
_entity.pdbx_description
1 polymer ?
#
loop_
_entity_poly.entity_id
_entity_poly.type
_entity_poly.pdbx_seq_one_letter_code
_entity_poly.pdbx_strand_id
1 'polypeptide(L)'
;MDTQTNTAADSLAEILHALRGIRAPIQQGEYDLHDLVRASLAEAEIPCAHEVPLAPRCRIDLLCPGGVGIEIKRGQPDRKRIVMQLTRYAACGQISSLILVTERTVAVPNVIHGKPVSCVCLNRLWGIAL
;
A
#
# COMPACT_ATOMS: atom_id res chain seq x y z
N MET A 1 -3.08 -31.98 -3.46
CA MET A 1 -3.40 -30.58 -3.83
C MET A 1 -2.40 -29.75 -3.08
N ASP A 2 -1.36 -29.34 -3.79
CA ASP A 2 -0.19 -28.69 -3.20
C ASP A 2 -0.57 -27.29 -2.74
N THR A 3 -0.63 -27.09 -1.43
CA THR A 3 -0.84 -25.78 -0.81
C THR A 3 0.45 -24.99 -1.00
N GLN A 4 0.59 -24.31 -2.13
CA GLN A 4 1.74 -23.48 -2.42
C GLN A 4 1.73 -22.31 -1.43
N THR A 5 2.56 -22.38 -0.39
CA THR A 5 2.76 -21.28 0.55
C THR A 5 3.47 -20.16 -0.19
N ASN A 6 2.71 -19.18 -0.67
CA ASN A 6 3.24 -17.97 -1.30
C ASN A 6 4.18 -17.27 -0.30
N THR A 7 5.42 -16.94 -0.69
CA THR A 7 6.35 -16.29 0.23
C THR A 7 5.97 -14.81 0.41
N ALA A 8 6.49 -14.15 1.45
CA ALA A 8 6.22 -12.72 1.65
C ALA A 8 6.72 -11.85 0.48
N ALA A 9 7.79 -12.28 -0.21
CA ALA A 9 8.30 -11.59 -1.40
C ALA A 9 7.35 -11.76 -2.59
N ASP A 10 6.80 -12.97 -2.77
CA ASP A 10 5.84 -13.25 -3.84
C ASP A 10 4.54 -12.45 -3.63
N SER A 11 4.04 -12.42 -2.39
CA SER A 11 2.89 -11.59 -2.01
C SER A 11 3.14 -10.10 -2.27
N LEU A 12 4.31 -9.57 -1.93
CA LEU A 12 4.65 -8.17 -2.22
C LEU A 12 4.67 -7.87 -3.73
N ALA A 13 5.25 -8.76 -4.53
CA ALA A 13 5.33 -8.59 -5.98
C ALA A 13 3.94 -8.62 -6.64
N GLU A 14 3.10 -9.56 -6.23
CA GLU A 14 1.71 -9.72 -6.69
C GLU A 14 0.85 -8.49 -6.36
N ILE A 15 0.92 -8.02 -5.11
CA ILE A 15 0.20 -6.83 -4.66
C ILE A 15 0.67 -5.58 -5.43
N LEU A 16 1.99 -5.42 -5.61
CA LEU A 16 2.51 -4.30 -6.42
C LEU A 16 2.05 -4.37 -7.87
N HIS A 17 1.96 -5.57 -8.44
CA HIS A 17 1.44 -5.76 -9.79
C HIS A 17 -0.02 -5.31 -9.89
N ALA A 18 -0.89 -5.75 -8.97
CA ALA A 18 -2.28 -5.35 -8.91
C ALA A 18 -2.43 -3.82 -8.81
N LEU A 19 -1.75 -3.20 -7.84
CA LEU A 19 -1.84 -1.75 -7.59
C LEU A 19 -1.32 -0.91 -8.76
N ARG A 20 -0.32 -1.38 -9.51
CA ARG A 20 0.17 -0.71 -10.73
C ARG A 20 -0.82 -0.81 -11.90
N GLY A 21 -1.80 -1.72 -11.81
CA GLY A 21 -2.90 -1.87 -12.75
C GLY A 21 -3.97 -0.78 -12.63
N ILE A 22 -4.05 -0.06 -11.50
CA ILE A 22 -5.09 0.94 -11.24
C ILE A 22 -5.11 2.02 -12.34
N ARG A 23 -6.28 2.24 -12.94
CA ARG A 23 -6.51 3.25 -13.98
C ARG A 23 -7.29 4.44 -13.41
N ALA A 24 -7.14 5.60 -14.04
CA ALA A 24 -7.86 6.80 -13.65
C ALA A 24 -9.37 6.57 -13.86
N PRO A 25 -10.23 6.86 -12.86
CA PRO A 25 -11.66 6.80 -13.06
C PRO A 25 -12.10 7.82 -14.13
N ILE A 26 -13.00 7.39 -15.04
CA ILE A 26 -13.49 8.20 -16.16
C ILE A 26 -14.38 9.37 -15.65
N GLN A 27 -15.04 9.21 -14.51
CA GLN A 27 -15.85 10.26 -13.87
C GLN A 27 -15.04 11.03 -12.83
N GLN A 28 -14.91 12.35 -13.04
CA GLN A 28 -14.08 13.30 -12.29
C GLN A 28 -14.62 13.70 -10.91
N GLY A 29 -15.36 12.81 -10.23
CA GLY A 29 -15.73 13.03 -8.83
C GLY A 29 -14.51 12.99 -7.91
N GLU A 30 -14.70 13.38 -6.64
CA GLU A 30 -13.74 13.00 -5.61
C GLU A 30 -13.81 11.48 -5.46
N TYR A 31 -12.87 10.75 -6.05
CA TYR A 31 -12.80 9.30 -5.92
C TYR A 31 -12.26 8.94 -4.55
N ASP A 32 -12.85 7.93 -3.92
CA ASP A 32 -12.27 7.36 -2.72
C ASP A 32 -11.06 6.49 -3.12
N LEU A 33 -9.87 6.96 -2.76
CA LEU A 33 -8.61 6.28 -3.03
C LEU A 33 -8.56 4.90 -2.34
N HIS A 34 -9.20 4.74 -1.17
CA HIS A 34 -9.30 3.44 -0.51
C HIS A 34 -10.15 2.49 -1.33
N ASP A 35 -11.25 2.96 -1.92
CA ASP A 35 -12.13 2.12 -2.74
C ASP A 35 -11.43 1.62 -4.01
N LEU A 36 -10.68 2.50 -4.68
CA LEU A 36 -9.89 2.12 -5.86
C LEU A 36 -8.83 1.05 -5.53
N VAL A 37 -8.12 1.22 -4.42
CA VAL A 37 -7.12 0.25 -3.97
C VAL A 37 -7.78 -1.07 -3.60
N ARG A 38 -8.88 -1.05 -2.84
CA ARG A 38 -9.60 -2.27 -2.45
C ARG A 38 -10.21 -3.00 -3.65
N ALA A 39 -10.77 -2.27 -4.61
CA ALA A 39 -11.31 -2.85 -5.85
C ALA A 39 -10.20 -3.54 -6.66
N SER A 40 -9.05 -2.90 -6.83
CA SER A 40 -7.91 -3.48 -7.54
C SER A 40 -7.38 -4.76 -6.87
N LEU A 41 -7.34 -4.80 -5.54
CA LEU A 41 -6.95 -6.01 -4.80
C LEU A 41 -8.00 -7.11 -4.93
N ALA A 42 -9.29 -6.76 -4.88
CA ALA A 42 -10.39 -7.72 -5.02
C ALA A 42 -10.45 -8.32 -6.43
N GLU A 43 -10.23 -7.53 -7.49
CA GLU A 43 -10.15 -8.00 -8.88
C GLU A 43 -8.97 -8.98 -9.09
N ALA A 44 -7.89 -8.81 -8.33
CA ALA A 44 -6.76 -9.73 -8.32
C ALA A 44 -6.93 -10.90 -7.35
N GLU A 45 -8.12 -11.06 -6.73
CA GLU A 45 -8.42 -12.10 -5.74
C GLU A 45 -7.49 -12.07 -4.50
N ILE A 46 -6.90 -10.91 -4.19
CA ILE A 46 -6.01 -10.73 -3.04
C ILE A 46 -6.84 -10.35 -1.82
N PRO A 47 -6.99 -11.24 -0.82
CA PRO A 47 -7.72 -10.90 0.40
C PRO A 47 -6.97 -9.82 1.17
N CYS A 48 -7.68 -8.83 1.71
CA CYS A 48 -7.09 -7.82 2.57
C CYS A 48 -8.03 -7.48 3.73
N ALA A 49 -7.46 -7.30 4.91
CA ALA A 49 -8.17 -6.79 6.08
C ALA A 49 -8.04 -5.26 6.11
N HIS A 50 -9.15 -4.56 6.36
CA HIS A 50 -9.20 -3.10 6.42
C HIS A 50 -9.04 -2.58 7.84
N GLU A 51 -8.38 -1.44 7.99
CA GLU A 51 -8.28 -0.68 9.25
C GLU A 51 -7.72 -1.52 10.42
N VAL A 52 -6.66 -2.28 10.14
CA VAL A 52 -6.12 -3.28 11.06
C VAL A 52 -5.31 -2.61 12.19
N PRO A 53 -5.65 -2.86 13.47
CA PRO A 53 -4.84 -2.42 14.59
C PRO A 53 -3.55 -3.22 14.66
N LEU A 54 -2.40 -2.53 14.58
CA LEU A 54 -1.06 -3.13 14.71
C LEU A 54 -0.50 -2.99 16.14
N ALA A 55 -0.88 -1.91 16.84
CA ALA A 55 -0.51 -1.59 18.21
C ALA A 55 -1.49 -0.55 18.79
N PRO A 56 -1.45 -0.20 20.09
CA PRO A 56 -2.30 0.84 20.65
C PRO A 56 -2.18 2.16 19.87
N ARG A 57 -3.32 2.68 19.39
CA ARG A 57 -3.41 3.90 18.55
C ARG A 57 -2.59 3.83 17.24
N CYS A 58 -2.27 2.63 16.77
CA CYS A 58 -1.52 2.40 15.54
C CYS A 58 -2.32 1.44 14.65
N ARG A 59 -2.89 1.99 13.59
CA ARG A 59 -3.75 1.28 12.65
C ARG A 59 -3.21 1.49 11.24
N ILE A 60 -3.18 0.44 10.45
CA ILE A 60 -2.83 0.50 9.03
C ILE A 60 -4.10 0.38 8.18
N ASP A 61 -4.12 1.04 7.03
CA ASP A 61 -5.32 1.09 6.18
C ASP A 61 -5.68 -0.30 5.65
N LEU A 62 -4.69 -1.07 5.17
CA LEU A 62 -4.89 -2.46 4.75
C LEU A 62 -3.74 -3.36 5.21
N LEU A 63 -4.07 -4.62 5.50
CA LEU A 63 -3.12 -5.70 5.71
C LEU A 63 -3.45 -6.88 4.78
N CYS A 64 -2.48 -7.26 3.95
CA CYS A 64 -2.59 -8.32 2.96
C CYS A 64 -1.76 -9.56 3.37
N PRO A 65 -1.92 -10.71 2.68
CA PRO A 65 -1.10 -11.91 2.86
C PRO A 65 0.40 -11.62 2.87
N GLY A 66 1.13 -12.49 3.56
CA GLY A 66 2.57 -12.33 3.73
C GLY A 66 2.98 -11.19 4.66
N GLY A 67 2.03 -10.49 5.31
CA GLY A 67 2.32 -9.35 6.19
C GLY A 67 2.58 -8.04 5.45
N VAL A 68 2.05 -7.90 4.24
CA VAL A 68 2.23 -6.67 3.43
C VAL A 68 1.22 -5.62 3.89
N GLY A 69 1.72 -4.55 4.50
CA GLY A 69 0.91 -3.42 4.93
C GLY A 69 0.77 -2.36 3.85
N ILE A 70 -0.43 -1.82 3.66
CA ILE A 70 -0.68 -0.73 2.72
C ILE A 70 -1.19 0.49 3.49
N GLU A 71 -0.55 1.64 3.27
CA GLU A 71 -0.98 2.94 3.75
C GLU A 71 -1.36 3.82 2.55
N ILE A 72 -2.49 4.52 2.65
CA ILE A 72 -3.11 5.26 1.56
C ILE A 72 -3.19 6.75 1.94
N LYS A 73 -2.76 7.63 1.03
CA LYS A 73 -2.74 9.08 1.26
C LYS A 73 -3.17 9.86 0.02
N ARG A 74 -4.24 10.67 0.17
CA ARG A 74 -4.65 11.67 -0.83
C ARG A 74 -3.73 12.91 -0.79
N GLY A 75 -3.73 13.66 -1.89
CA GLY A 75 -3.02 14.91 -2.03
C GLY A 75 -1.50 14.79 -2.00
N GLN A 76 -0.84 15.82 -1.46
CA GLN A 76 0.60 15.84 -1.20
C GLN A 76 0.83 15.57 0.30
N PRO A 77 1.22 14.35 0.69
CA PRO A 77 1.46 14.08 2.09
C PRO A 77 2.78 14.69 2.57
N ASP A 78 2.82 15.12 3.84
CA ASP A 78 4.05 15.60 4.48
C ASP A 78 5.05 14.46 4.64
N ARG A 79 6.22 14.60 4.02
CA ARG A 79 7.25 13.55 3.99
C ARG A 79 7.67 13.09 5.40
N LYS A 80 7.89 14.03 6.33
CA LYS A 80 8.38 13.68 7.67
C LYS A 80 7.34 12.86 8.43
N ARG A 81 6.06 13.27 8.35
CA ARG A 81 4.93 12.56 8.96
C ARG A 81 4.78 11.15 8.39
N ILE A 82 4.87 11.00 7.06
CA ILE A 82 4.76 9.68 6.42
C ILE A 82 5.92 8.78 6.82
N VAL A 83 7.16 9.26 6.77
CA VAL A 83 8.31 8.43 7.18
C VAL A 83 8.16 8.01 8.65
N MET A 84 7.76 8.91 9.55
CA MET A 84 7.51 8.57 10.95
C MET A 84 6.39 7.52 11.10
N GLN A 85 5.32 7.64 10.32
CA GLN A 85 4.22 6.68 10.33
C GLN A 85 4.65 5.30 9.84
N LEU A 86 5.34 5.23 8.69
CA LEU A 86 5.86 3.98 8.13
C LEU A 86 6.88 3.33 9.07
N THR A 87 7.72 4.12 9.76
CA THR A 87 8.63 3.62 10.79
C THR A 87 7.88 2.93 11.94
N ARG A 88 6.76 3.50 12.41
CA ARG A 88 5.95 2.86 13.45
C ARG A 88 5.39 1.53 12.97
N TYR A 89 4.88 1.45 11.74
CA TYR A 89 4.35 0.18 11.20
C TYR A 89 5.45 -0.85 10.98
N ALA A 90 6.60 -0.45 10.45
CA ALA A 90 7.74 -1.32 10.22
C ALA A 90 8.30 -1.91 11.54
N ALA A 91 8.10 -1.25 12.68
CA ALA A 91 8.44 -1.81 13.99
C ALA A 91 7.49 -2.93 14.47
N CYS A 92 6.29 -3.06 13.88
CA CYS A 92 5.31 -4.08 14.27
C CYS A 92 5.65 -5.46 13.67
N GLY A 93 5.56 -6.53 14.47
CA GLY A 93 5.92 -7.89 14.05
C GLY A 93 5.04 -8.49 12.94
N GLN A 94 3.81 -7.98 12.79
CA GLN A 94 2.85 -8.42 11.76
C GLN A 94 3.19 -7.90 10.35
N ILE A 95 4.03 -6.86 10.26
CA ILE A 95 4.43 -6.24 9.00
C ILE A 95 5.73 -6.88 8.52
N SER A 96 5.75 -7.38 7.29
CA SER A 96 6.95 -7.87 6.61
C SER A 96 7.49 -6.85 5.59
N SER A 97 6.60 -6.06 5.00
CA SER A 97 6.89 -4.99 4.04
C SER A 97 5.75 -3.96 4.01
N LEU A 98 6.03 -2.79 3.46
CA LEU A 98 5.07 -1.69 3.36
C LEU A 98 4.93 -1.19 1.93
N ILE A 99 3.72 -0.84 1.56
CA ILE A 99 3.40 -0.12 0.33
C ILE A 99 2.70 1.18 0.73
N LEU A 100 3.26 2.30 0.30
CA LEU A 100 2.59 3.59 0.36
C LEU A 100 1.89 3.85 -0.99
N VAL A 101 0.58 4.02 -0.97
CA VAL A 101 -0.20 4.47 -2.14
C VAL A 101 -0.50 5.95 -1.99
N THR A 102 -0.12 6.74 -2.99
CA THR A 102 -0.35 8.19 -3.02
C THR A 102 -0.87 8.65 -4.37
N GLU A 103 -1.50 9.82 -4.38
CA GLU A 103 -1.81 10.50 -5.64
C GLU A 103 -0.56 11.18 -6.20
N ARG A 104 0.20 11.89 -5.34
CA ARG A 104 1.42 12.61 -5.74
C ARG A 104 2.68 11.95 -5.21
N THR A 105 3.80 12.17 -5.91
CA THR A 105 5.08 11.57 -5.54
C THR A 105 5.55 12.07 -4.17
N VAL A 106 5.93 11.14 -3.31
CA VAL A 106 6.64 11.42 -2.06
C VAL A 106 7.87 10.53 -1.96
N ALA A 107 9.01 11.14 -1.62
CA ALA A 107 10.27 10.42 -1.44
C ALA A 107 10.30 9.76 -0.06
N VAL A 108 10.23 8.43 -0.03
CA VAL A 108 10.38 7.60 1.17
C VAL A 108 11.60 6.67 1.04
N PRO A 109 12.22 6.25 2.16
CA PRO A 109 13.21 5.19 2.14
C PRO A 109 12.64 3.92 1.51
N ASN A 110 13.46 3.16 0.81
CA ASN A 110 13.09 1.85 0.24
C ASN A 110 13.18 0.70 1.27
N VAL A 111 13.77 0.95 2.43
CA VAL A 111 13.89 0.01 3.55
C VAL A 111 13.73 0.76 4.87
N ILE A 112 12.92 0.24 5.79
CA ILE A 112 12.77 0.75 7.15
C ILE A 112 12.74 -0.44 8.12
N HIS A 113 13.53 -0.42 9.20
CA HIS A 113 13.67 -1.56 10.12
C HIS A 113 13.99 -2.90 9.43
N GLY A 114 14.77 -2.86 8.34
CA GLY A 114 15.10 -4.04 7.53
C GLY A 114 13.96 -4.54 6.64
N LYS A 115 12.80 -3.88 6.64
CA LYS A 115 11.62 -4.27 5.86
C LYS A 115 11.51 -3.45 4.58
N PRO A 116 11.21 -4.07 3.43
CA PRO A 116 11.02 -3.34 2.17
C PRO A 116 9.88 -2.32 2.26
N VAL A 117 10.08 -1.18 1.62
CA VAL A 117 9.07 -0.12 1.47
C VAL A 117 8.99 0.28 0.01
N SER A 118 7.78 0.21 -0.56
CA SER A 118 7.49 0.62 -1.93
C SER A 118 6.51 1.79 -1.95
N CYS A 119 6.56 2.60 -3.01
CA CYS A 119 5.65 3.72 -3.23
C CYS A 119 4.97 3.58 -4.59
N VAL A 120 3.63 3.61 -4.59
CA VAL A 120 2.79 3.60 -5.80
C VAL A 120 2.12 4.96 -5.91
N CYS A 121 2.55 5.73 -6.91
CA CYS A 121 2.03 7.08 -7.20
C CYS A 121 1.04 7.00 -8.36
N LEU A 122 -0.26 7.16 -8.08
CA LEU A 122 -1.32 6.97 -9.08
C LEU A 122 -1.27 7.98 -10.21
N ASN A 123 -0.99 9.27 -9.94
CA ASN A 123 -0.91 10.27 -11.01
C ASN A 123 0.20 9.93 -12.02
N ARG A 124 1.31 9.33 -11.54
CA ARG A 124 2.36 8.83 -12.44
C ARG A 124 1.87 7.67 -13.30
N LEU A 125 1.09 6.73 -12.74
CA LEU A 125 0.50 5.62 -13.50
C LEU A 125 -0.48 6.12 -14.57
N TRP A 126 -1.14 7.24 -14.32
CA TRP A 126 -2.12 7.85 -15.21
C TRP A 126 -1.52 8.83 -16.22
N GLY A 127 -0.19 8.98 -16.25
CA GLY A 127 0.50 9.91 -17.15
C GLY A 127 0.26 11.38 -16.82
N ILE A 128 -0.24 11.70 -15.63
CA ILE A 128 -0.45 13.06 -15.15
C ILE A 128 0.88 13.55 -14.57
N ALA A 129 1.57 14.43 -15.30
CA ALA A 129 2.75 15.12 -14.80
C ALA A 129 2.32 16.18 -13.77
N LEU A 130 2.90 16.12 -12.56
CA LEU A 130 2.69 17.06 -11.46
C LEU A 130 4.01 17.54 -10.89
#